data_AF-A0A4Y2FVD0-F1
#
_entry.id   AF-A0A4Y2FVD0-F1
#
_cell.length_a   1.000
_cell.length_b   1.000
_cell.length_c   1.000
_cell.angle_alpha   90.00
_cell.angle_beta   90.00
_cell.angle_gamma   90.00
#
_symmetry.space_group_name_H-M   'P 1'
#
loop_
_entity.id
_entity.type
_entity.pdbx_description
1 polymer ?
#
loop_
_entity_poly.entity_id
_entity_poly.type
_entity_poly.pdbx_seq_one_letter_code
_entity_poly.pdbx_strand_id
1 'polypeptide(L)'
;MMRSLWSGCLIALPSGAGVAMSVLGGNGASLVGVAISASLLPPTVNCGLLWGLGAIKTVRSLYQNTYVVYDIYNHTVKPALLPPDTYTPTYYPLMDKECAVLGIVSFLLTILNIICIIIAALIILK
;
A
#
# COMPACT_ATOMS: atom_id res chain seq x y z
N MET A 1 -12.71 -0.12 -1.88
CA MET A 1 -11.79 -0.41 -0.75
C MET A 1 -12.12 -1.70 -0.01
N MET A 2 -13.38 -1.99 0.35
CA MET A 2 -13.76 -3.27 0.98
C MET A 2 -13.35 -4.52 0.15
N ARG A 3 -13.41 -4.41 -1.18
CA ARG A 3 -13.01 -5.47 -2.12
C ARG A 3 -11.51 -5.79 -2.10
N SER A 4 -10.63 -4.81 -1.87
CA SER A 4 -9.17 -5.04 -1.84
C SER A 4 -8.71 -5.69 -0.54
N LEU A 5 -9.40 -5.42 0.57
CA LEU A 5 -9.16 -6.06 1.85
C LEU A 5 -9.52 -7.55 1.79
N TRP A 6 -10.68 -7.87 1.22
CA TRP A 6 -11.16 -9.24 1.06
C TRP A 6 -10.30 -10.05 0.08
N SER A 7 -9.91 -9.46 -1.06
CA SER A 7 -9.03 -10.13 -2.02
C SER A 7 -7.62 -10.35 -1.47
N GLY A 8 -7.09 -9.40 -0.67
CA GLY A 8 -5.80 -9.54 0.01
C GLY A 8 -5.81 -10.67 1.04
N CYS A 9 -6.86 -10.76 1.85
CA CYS A 9 -7.06 -11.82 2.83
C CYS A 9 -7.16 -13.21 2.17
N LEU A 10 -7.92 -13.33 1.08
CA LEU A 10 -8.06 -14.58 0.31
C LEU A 10 -6.76 -15.05 -0.37
N ILE A 11 -5.85 -14.13 -0.72
CA ILE A 11 -4.54 -14.45 -1.32
C ILE A 11 -3.46 -14.71 -0.25
N ALA A 12 -3.60 -14.13 0.94
CA ALA A 12 -2.70 -14.38 2.06
C ALA A 12 -2.86 -15.79 2.65
N LEU A 13 -4.09 -16.35 2.65
CA LEU A 13 -4.38 -17.69 3.17
C LEU A 13 -3.61 -18.83 2.44
N PRO A 14 -3.57 -18.89 1.09
CA PRO A 14 -2.75 -19.85 0.34
C PRO A 14 -1.25 -19.68 0.59
N SER A 15 -0.77 -18.44 0.73
CA SER A 15 0.64 -18.12 1.00
C SER A 15 1.06 -18.67 2.37
N GLY A 16 0.20 -18.52 3.39
CA GLY A 16 0.36 -19.11 4.73
C GLY A 16 0.38 -20.64 4.77
N ALA A 17 -0.48 -21.30 3.97
CA ALA A 17 -0.50 -22.76 3.86
C ALA A 17 0.79 -23.32 3.21
N GLY A 18 1.34 -22.58 2.23
CA GLY A 18 2.64 -22.89 1.62
C GLY A 18 3.80 -22.84 2.62
N VAL A 19 3.77 -21.87 3.56
CA VAL A 19 4.77 -21.74 4.66
C VAL A 19 4.90 -23.04 5.44
N ALA A 20 3.78 -23.60 5.86
CA ALA A 20 3.81 -24.73 6.75
C ALA A 20 4.01 -26.07 6.04
N MET A 21 3.45 -26.25 4.84
CA MET A 21 3.73 -27.43 4.00
C MET A 21 5.22 -27.56 3.67
N SER A 22 5.93 -26.44 3.54
CA SER A 22 7.36 -26.47 3.28
C SER A 22 8.20 -26.89 4.49
N VAL A 23 7.82 -26.43 5.69
CA VAL A 23 8.50 -26.75 6.94
C VAL A 23 8.37 -28.25 7.24
N LEU A 24 7.20 -28.85 6.96
CA LEU A 24 6.98 -30.30 7.04
C LEU A 24 7.72 -31.10 5.94
N GLY A 25 7.96 -30.51 4.76
CA GLY A 25 8.59 -31.17 3.62
C GLY A 25 10.13 -31.24 3.63
N GLY A 26 10.79 -30.72 4.68
CA GLY A 26 12.25 -30.83 4.84
C GLY A 26 13.11 -30.00 3.86
N ASN A 27 12.51 -29.25 2.94
CA ASN A 27 13.22 -28.39 1.97
C ASN A 27 12.57 -26.99 1.84
N GLY A 28 12.05 -26.48 2.95
CA GLY A 28 10.95 -25.53 2.90
C GLY A 28 11.26 -24.04 2.86
N ALA A 29 12.39 -23.64 3.44
CA ALA A 29 12.64 -22.23 3.71
C ALA A 29 12.76 -21.38 2.43
N SER A 30 13.30 -21.95 1.34
CA SER A 30 13.50 -21.23 0.08
C SER A 30 12.20 -21.01 -0.71
N LEU A 31 11.36 -22.05 -0.86
CA LEU A 31 10.09 -21.95 -1.60
C LEU A 31 9.08 -21.04 -0.88
N VAL A 32 9.15 -21.01 0.45
CA VAL A 32 8.29 -20.19 1.29
C VAL A 32 8.70 -18.75 1.33
N GLY A 33 10.00 -18.47 1.37
CA GLY A 33 10.50 -17.10 1.19
C GLY A 33 10.00 -16.48 -0.12
N VAL A 34 9.98 -17.26 -1.21
CA VAL A 34 9.46 -16.80 -2.52
C VAL A 34 7.94 -16.56 -2.48
N ALA A 35 7.16 -17.47 -1.90
CA ALA A 35 5.70 -17.33 -1.83
C ALA A 35 5.23 -16.19 -0.90
N ILE A 36 5.96 -15.94 0.20
CA ILE A 36 5.73 -14.80 1.09
C ILE A 36 6.12 -13.49 0.39
N SER A 37 7.28 -13.47 -0.28
CA SER A 37 7.72 -12.28 -1.01
C SER A 37 6.74 -11.93 -2.13
N ALA A 38 6.23 -12.93 -2.86
CA ALA A 38 5.24 -12.74 -3.91
C ALA A 38 3.89 -12.20 -3.39
N SER A 39 3.46 -12.57 -2.18
CA SER A 39 2.21 -12.07 -1.59
C SER A 39 2.34 -10.68 -0.97
N LEU A 40 3.53 -10.32 -0.49
CA LEU A 40 3.83 -9.03 0.14
C LEU A 40 4.33 -7.96 -0.84
N LEU A 41 4.91 -8.35 -1.98
CA LEU A 41 5.45 -7.43 -3.00
C LEU A 41 4.41 -6.44 -3.52
N PRO A 42 3.22 -6.86 -3.98
CA PRO A 42 2.25 -5.93 -4.54
C PRO A 42 1.79 -4.81 -3.58
N PRO A 43 1.37 -5.10 -2.32
CA PRO A 43 0.96 -4.05 -1.39
C PRO A 43 2.14 -3.20 -0.85
N THR A 44 3.33 -3.79 -0.71
CA THR A 44 4.52 -3.08 -0.22
C THR A 44 5.05 -2.11 -1.28
N VAL A 45 5.13 -2.54 -2.54
CA VAL A 45 5.55 -1.69 -3.66
C VAL A 45 4.56 -0.55 -3.88
N ASN A 46 3.25 -0.83 -3.80
CA ASN A 46 2.23 0.21 -3.91
C ASN A 46 2.35 1.26 -2.78
N CYS A 47 2.58 0.82 -1.53
CA CYS A 47 2.84 1.74 -0.40
C CYS A 47 4.07 2.63 -0.68
N GLY A 48 5.19 2.02 -1.07
CA GLY A 48 6.44 2.72 -1.33
C GLY A 48 6.32 3.72 -2.47
N LEU A 49 5.63 3.35 -3.55
CA LEU A 49 5.40 4.23 -4.69
C LEU A 49 4.52 5.43 -4.32
N LEU A 50 3.45 5.22 -3.56
CA LEU A 50 2.55 6.30 -3.11
C LEU A 50 3.26 7.29 -2.18
N TRP A 51 4.01 6.80 -1.19
CA TRP A 51 4.80 7.69 -0.32
C TRP A 51 5.95 8.37 -1.06
N GLY A 52 6.61 7.69 -2.00
CA GLY A 52 7.65 8.29 -2.85
C GLY A 52 7.10 9.41 -3.73
N LEU A 53 5.95 9.20 -4.38
CA LEU A 53 5.26 10.23 -5.17
C LEU A 53 4.79 11.39 -4.29
N GLY A 54 4.27 11.10 -3.09
CA GLY A 54 3.95 12.10 -2.09
C GLY A 54 5.17 12.95 -1.71
N ALA A 55 6.31 12.32 -1.43
CA ALA A 55 7.56 13.00 -1.09
C ALA A 55 8.11 13.87 -2.23
N ILE A 56 8.06 13.37 -3.48
CA ILE A 56 8.47 14.17 -4.65
C ILE A 56 7.56 15.40 -4.79
N LYS A 57 6.26 15.24 -4.58
CA LYS A 57 5.30 16.35 -4.63
C LYS A 57 5.51 17.37 -3.51
N THR A 58 5.82 16.93 -2.29
CA THR A 58 6.13 17.85 -1.17
C THR A 58 7.45 18.57 -1.40
N VAL A 59 8.48 17.91 -1.93
CA VAL A 59 9.76 18.56 -2.30
C VAL A 59 9.55 19.56 -3.43
N ARG A 60 8.84 19.18 -4.50
CA ARG A 60 8.55 20.08 -5.64
C ARG A 60 7.73 21.29 -5.22
N SER A 61 6.80 21.09 -4.28
CA SER A 61 6.01 22.13 -3.65
C SER A 61 6.88 23.23 -3.01
N LEU A 62 8.07 22.92 -2.49
CA LEU A 62 8.97 23.94 -1.92
C LEU A 62 9.51 24.93 -2.96
N TYR A 63 9.72 24.48 -4.19
CA TYR A 63 10.30 25.27 -5.27
C TYR A 63 9.26 26.02 -6.13
N GLN A 64 7.97 25.74 -5.92
CA GLN A 64 6.90 26.35 -6.70
C GLN A 64 6.16 27.43 -5.92
N ASN A 65 5.90 28.54 -6.59
CA ASN A 65 5.01 29.59 -6.10
C ASN A 65 3.57 29.09 -6.03
N THR A 66 2.86 29.56 -5.01
CA THR A 66 1.42 29.35 -4.86
C THR A 66 0.68 30.02 -6.01
N TYR A 67 -0.31 29.32 -6.55
CA TYR A 67 -1.25 29.84 -7.53
C TYR A 67 -2.65 29.79 -6.91
N VAL A 68 -3.47 30.77 -7.26
CA VAL A 68 -4.86 30.81 -6.82
C VAL A 68 -5.63 29.91 -7.75
N VAL A 69 -6.30 28.91 -7.20
CA VAL A 69 -7.27 28.11 -7.96
C VAL A 69 -8.62 28.74 -7.73
N TYR A 70 -9.26 29.15 -8.83
CA TYR A 70 -10.60 29.71 -8.84
C TYR A 70 -11.62 28.56 -8.75
N ASP A 71 -11.86 28.09 -7.54
CA ASP A 71 -13.00 27.25 -7.19
C ASP A 71 -14.04 28.10 -6.42
N ILE A 72 -15.13 27.50 -5.93
CA ILE A 72 -16.23 28.17 -5.17
C ILE A 72 -15.69 29.01 -3.98
N TYR A 73 -14.53 28.65 -3.45
CA TYR A 73 -13.77 29.44 -2.49
C TYR A 73 -12.36 29.65 -3.05
N ASN A 74 -11.91 30.90 -3.18
CA ASN A 74 -10.55 31.22 -3.61
C ASN A 74 -9.54 30.62 -2.62
N HIS A 75 -8.95 29.47 -2.96
CA HIS A 75 -7.87 28.89 -2.17
C HIS A 75 -6.52 29.06 -2.87
N THR A 76 -5.48 29.32 -2.09
CA THR A 76 -4.10 29.35 -2.57
C THR A 76 -3.52 27.95 -2.40
N VAL A 77 -3.22 27.29 -3.51
CA VAL A 77 -2.62 25.96 -3.51
C VAL A 77 -1.36 25.98 -4.37
N LYS A 78 -0.49 24.98 -4.20
CA LYS A 78 0.78 24.88 -4.94
C LYS A 78 0.63 23.84 -6.06
N PRO A 79 1.16 24.09 -7.27
CA PRO A 79 0.76 23.32 -8.45
C PRO A 79 1.22 21.86 -8.42
N ALA A 80 2.30 21.56 -7.71
CA ALA A 80 2.71 20.18 -7.42
C ALA A 80 1.66 19.35 -6.66
N LEU A 81 0.85 20.01 -5.83
CA LEU A 81 -0.08 19.35 -4.90
C LEU A 81 -1.43 19.06 -5.55
N LEU A 82 -1.70 19.59 -6.75
CA LEU A 82 -2.96 19.28 -7.41
C LEU A 82 -2.97 17.90 -8.06
N PRO A 83 -4.13 17.25 -8.05
CA PRO A 83 -4.36 16.06 -8.84
C PRO A 83 -4.38 16.42 -10.34
N PRO A 84 -3.94 15.51 -11.22
CA PRO A 84 -4.18 15.64 -12.66
C PRO A 84 -5.67 15.52 -12.96
N ASP A 85 -6.13 16.12 -14.06
CA ASP A 85 -7.56 16.16 -14.45
C ASP A 85 -8.21 14.77 -14.63
N THR A 86 -7.40 13.74 -14.82
CA THR A 86 -7.83 12.34 -14.95
C THR A 86 -8.01 11.61 -13.62
N TYR A 87 -7.65 12.23 -12.50
CA TYR A 87 -7.72 11.63 -11.17
C TYR A 87 -8.68 12.40 -10.26
N THR A 88 -9.74 11.72 -9.83
CA THR A 88 -10.69 12.27 -8.84
C THR A 88 -10.24 11.89 -7.43
N PRO A 89 -9.85 12.85 -6.57
CA PRO A 89 -9.49 12.56 -5.20
C PRO A 89 -10.65 11.96 -4.41
N THR A 90 -10.34 11.08 -3.44
CA THR A 90 -11.36 10.37 -2.63
C THR A 90 -11.35 10.74 -1.15
N TYR A 91 -10.20 11.07 -0.55
CA TYR A 91 -10.14 11.47 0.88
C TYR A 91 -9.94 12.97 1.08
N TYR A 92 -9.06 13.57 0.28
CA TYR A 92 -8.54 14.92 0.40
C TYR A 92 -8.31 15.52 -1.00
N PRO A 93 -8.54 16.84 -1.17
CA PRO A 93 -8.33 17.51 -2.45
C PRO A 93 -6.83 17.67 -2.81
N LEU A 94 -5.94 17.51 -1.83
CA LEU A 94 -4.49 17.68 -1.98
C LEU A 94 -3.80 16.34 -2.19
N MET A 95 -2.98 16.23 -3.23
CA MET A 95 -2.37 14.96 -3.61
C MET A 95 -1.34 14.43 -2.61
N ASP A 96 -0.65 15.28 -1.84
CA ASP A 96 0.27 14.84 -0.79
C ASP A 96 -0.47 14.04 0.29
N LYS A 97 -1.64 14.54 0.72
CA LYS A 97 -2.49 13.91 1.72
C LYS A 97 -3.16 12.66 1.15
N GLU A 98 -3.62 12.69 -0.10
CA GLU A 98 -4.14 11.51 -0.79
C GLU A 98 -3.12 10.39 -0.87
N CYS A 99 -1.90 10.68 -1.33
CA CYS A 99 -0.83 9.69 -1.42
C CYS A 99 -0.44 9.16 -0.03
N ALA A 100 -0.41 10.01 1.00
CA ALA A 100 -0.11 9.60 2.35
C ALA A 100 -1.15 8.59 2.88
N VAL A 101 -2.45 8.90 2.73
CA VAL A 101 -3.55 8.04 3.18
C VAL A 101 -3.60 6.72 2.40
N LEU A 102 -3.49 6.78 1.08
CA LEU A 102 -3.45 5.57 0.24
C LEU A 102 -2.23 4.70 0.57
N GLY A 103 -1.07 5.32 0.85
CA GLY A 103 0.12 4.63 1.32
C GLY A 103 -0.10 3.95 2.67
N ILE A 104 -0.70 4.64 3.65
CA ILE A 104 -1.03 4.08 4.97
C ILE A 104 -1.97 2.88 4.83
N VAL A 105 -2.98 2.97 3.97
CA VAL A 105 -3.91 1.85 3.71
C VAL A 105 -3.15 0.64 3.15
N SER A 106 -2.27 0.87 2.17
CA SER A 106 -1.47 -0.19 1.57
C SER A 106 -0.52 -0.82 2.60
N PHE A 107 0.05 -0.02 3.49
CA PHE A 107 0.87 -0.47 4.62
C PHE A 107 0.07 -1.28 5.66
N LEU A 108 -1.17 -0.89 5.96
CA LEU A 108 -2.03 -1.68 6.85
C LEU A 108 -2.36 -3.05 6.23
N LEU A 109 -2.54 -3.13 4.91
CA LEU A 109 -2.67 -4.42 4.22
C LEU A 109 -1.41 -5.28 4.32
N THR A 110 -0.20 -4.70 4.24
CA THR A 110 1.03 -5.50 4.40
C THR A 110 1.12 -6.08 5.81
N ILE A 111 0.80 -5.28 6.83
CA ILE A 111 0.77 -5.75 8.23
C ILE A 111 -0.28 -6.85 8.41
N LEU A 112 -1.50 -6.68 7.88
CA LEU A 112 -2.54 -7.71 7.96
C LEU A 112 -2.10 -9.01 7.27
N ASN A 113 -1.47 -8.93 6.10
CA ASN A 113 -0.95 -10.09 5.41
C ASN A 113 0.14 -10.82 6.23
N ILE A 114 1.04 -10.07 6.89
CA ILE A 114 2.06 -10.65 7.78
C ILE A 114 1.39 -11.36 8.97
N ILE A 115 0.40 -10.74 9.61
CA ILE A 115 -0.34 -11.34 10.72
C ILE A 115 -1.04 -12.63 10.27
N CYS A 116 -1.68 -12.64 9.10
CA CYS A 116 -2.32 -13.83 8.54
C CYS A 116 -1.32 -14.97 8.30
N ILE A 117 -0.12 -14.68 7.78
CA ILE A 117 0.94 -15.67 7.58
C ILE A 117 1.40 -16.26 8.92
N ILE A 118 1.61 -15.42 9.94
CA ILE A 118 2.02 -15.86 11.27
C ILE A 118 0.96 -16.77 11.89
N ILE A 119 -0.31 -16.37 11.85
CA ILE A 119 -1.42 -17.17 12.39
C ILE A 119 -1.51 -18.53 11.67
N ALA A 120 -1.43 -18.56 10.34
CA ALA A 120 -1.45 -19.80 9.57
C ALA A 120 -0.27 -20.72 9.92
N ALA A 121 0.93 -20.16 10.06
CA ALA A 121 2.12 -20.91 10.48
C ALA A 121 1.95 -21.52 11.89
N LEU A 122 1.39 -20.76 12.84
CA LEU A 122 1.14 -21.25 14.20
C LEU A 122 0.08 -22.35 14.25
N ILE A 123 -0.97 -22.26 13.43
CA ILE A 123 -2.02 -23.29 13.36
C ILE A 123 -1.47 -24.61 12.82
N ILE A 124 -0.61 -24.57 11.79
CA ILE A 124 -0.14 -25.78 11.12
C ILE A 124 1.05 -26.42 11.84
N LEU A 125 1.83 -25.65 12.61
CA LEU A 125 2.92 -26.17 13.45
C LEU A 125 2.41 -26.87 14.73
N LYS A 126 1.09 -26.97 14.92
CA LYS A 126 0.48 -27.61 16.08
C LYS A 126 0.01 -29.03 15.79
#